data_AF-A0A9P7N9U1-F1
#
_entry.id   AF-A0A9P7N9U1-F1
#
_cell.length_a   1.000
_cell.length_b   1.000
_cell.length_c   1.000
_cell.angle_alpha   90.00
_cell.angle_beta   90.00
_cell.angle_gamma   90.00
#
_symmetry.space_group_name_H-M   'P 1'
#
loop_
_entity.id
_entity.type
_entity.pdbx_description
1 polymer ?
#
loop_
_entity_poly.entity_id
_entity_poly.type
_entity_poly.pdbx_seq_one_letter_code
_entity_poly.pdbx_strand_id
1 'polypeptide(L)'
;MVKQSWFIDTLASPEPVDMFIVIGHNPVRPTDKLNTLKVVFDAIRAVHPTTPVQLLGGHTHIRDFAVYDDNAVGIESGRYCETLGWMSISGFDTSNSGFRGVKNPRGVKNPCRPAKPAAQSPFVYSRRYLDWNRKTFMYHTQEHQRHQQQSSASYIFDDHSGQRVTDEITAVREQLRLGTVYACAPQDYCFECAPFTDKKKNIFPGVIIPAVSTVVLNETRKNNARIILGNTGFVRFDIHKGPFTYDDNFIVSPFRDVFMYIGNVPFERADKVIDELNKGVVNKRFLSMPVPDDECTNPTLGYLSQRDLRHPPGVLRRQDTIVPGYATKDDWGSDGDDTVHSGIPSFSIPGYWEARASFPQDGSTPTTVDLIFFDFIAKNVLQSLGPGYTIDMVQPYINSTFSSQDVLLPYVRDVWQANVDRCPL
;
A
#
# COMPACT_ATOMS: atom_id res chain seq x y z
N MET A 1 -25.84 -4.96 8.00
CA MET A 1 -26.02 -3.72 7.23
C MET A 1 -27.18 -3.84 6.24
N VAL A 2 -27.06 -4.54 5.10
CA VAL A 2 -28.07 -4.55 4.01
C VAL A 2 -29.48 -5.03 4.37
N LYS A 3 -29.68 -5.64 5.54
CA LYS A 3 -30.99 -6.08 6.07
C LYS A 3 -31.61 -5.10 7.08
N GLN A 4 -30.91 -4.03 7.44
CA GLN A 4 -31.40 -3.04 8.39
C GLN A 4 -32.38 -2.08 7.69
N SER A 5 -33.38 -1.59 8.43
CA SER A 5 -34.45 -0.75 7.89
C SER A 5 -33.90 0.46 7.12
N TRP A 6 -32.94 1.19 7.69
CA TRP A 6 -32.37 2.38 7.03
C TRP A 6 -31.82 2.10 5.62
N PHE A 7 -31.24 0.93 5.37
CA PHE A 7 -30.70 0.58 4.06
C PHE A 7 -31.83 0.24 3.09
N ILE A 8 -32.81 -0.53 3.56
CA ILE A 8 -34.00 -0.91 2.78
C ILE A 8 -34.81 0.34 2.41
N ASP A 9 -35.01 1.24 3.36
CA ASP A 9 -35.76 2.49 3.19
C ASP A 9 -35.05 3.40 2.17
N THR A 10 -33.72 3.49 2.21
CA THR A 10 -32.92 4.22 1.20
C THR A 10 -33.13 3.67 -0.21
N LEU A 11 -33.15 2.34 -0.38
CA LEU A 11 -33.41 1.74 -1.69
C LEU A 11 -34.86 1.88 -2.14
N ALA A 12 -35.79 2.00 -1.20
CA ALA A 12 -37.21 2.22 -1.44
C ALA A 12 -37.60 3.71 -1.58
N SER A 13 -36.62 4.62 -1.59
CA SER A 13 -36.87 6.05 -1.73
C SER A 13 -37.75 6.34 -2.95
N PRO A 14 -38.78 7.20 -2.81
CA PRO A 14 -39.63 7.61 -3.93
C PRO A 14 -38.89 8.60 -4.87
N GLU A 15 -37.77 9.17 -4.43
CA GLU A 15 -36.96 10.05 -5.26
C GLU A 15 -36.24 9.24 -6.35
N PRO A 16 -36.24 9.71 -7.61
CA PRO A 16 -35.55 9.01 -8.68
C PRO A 16 -34.04 8.99 -8.42
N VAL A 17 -33.45 7.79 -8.53
CA VAL A 17 -32.01 7.59 -8.41
C VAL A 17 -31.42 7.29 -9.78
N ASP A 18 -30.61 8.21 -10.28
CA ASP A 18 -29.95 8.06 -11.58
C ASP A 18 -28.74 7.12 -11.51
N MET A 19 -28.12 7.01 -10.33
CA MET A 19 -26.91 6.24 -10.12
C MET A 19 -26.66 5.98 -8.63
N PHE A 20 -26.13 4.79 -8.32
CA PHE A 20 -25.59 4.48 -6.99
C PHE A 20 -24.06 4.55 -7.00
N ILE A 21 -23.49 5.13 -5.95
CA ILE A 21 -22.05 5.09 -5.70
C ILE A 21 -21.82 4.29 -4.41
N VAL A 22 -21.06 3.20 -4.52
CA VAL A 22 -20.70 2.36 -3.37
C VAL A 22 -19.22 2.53 -3.08
N ILE A 23 -18.91 3.22 -2.00
CA ILE A 23 -17.54 3.47 -1.55
C ILE A 23 -17.25 2.56 -0.36
N GLY A 24 -16.12 1.87 -0.38
CA GLY A 24 -15.69 1.07 0.77
C GLY A 24 -14.20 0.76 0.75
N HIS A 25 -13.61 0.72 1.94
CA HIS A 25 -12.25 0.20 2.12
C HIS A 25 -12.27 -1.33 2.03
N ASN A 26 -12.45 -1.84 0.80
CA ASN A 26 -12.68 -3.24 0.50
C ASN A 26 -12.23 -3.54 -0.94
N PRO A 27 -11.66 -4.72 -1.24
CA PRO A 27 -11.18 -5.02 -2.59
C PRO A 27 -12.30 -4.81 -3.61
N VAL A 28 -12.00 -4.19 -4.75
CA VAL A 28 -13.06 -3.92 -5.73
C VAL A 28 -13.50 -5.16 -6.53
N ARG A 29 -12.62 -6.16 -6.64
CA ARG A 29 -12.85 -7.35 -7.46
C ARG A 29 -13.82 -8.35 -6.80
N PRO A 30 -14.94 -8.74 -7.44
CA PRO A 30 -15.93 -9.67 -6.86
C PRO A 30 -15.38 -11.06 -6.53
N THR A 31 -14.30 -11.48 -7.21
CA THR A 31 -13.66 -12.79 -6.99
C THR A 31 -12.63 -12.76 -5.85
N ASP A 32 -12.32 -11.58 -5.29
CA ASP A 32 -11.46 -11.48 -4.12
C ASP A 32 -12.21 -12.01 -2.89
N LYS A 33 -11.51 -12.81 -2.06
CA LYS A 33 -12.11 -13.46 -0.89
C LYS A 33 -12.51 -12.48 0.21
N LEU A 34 -11.91 -11.30 0.24
CA LEU A 34 -12.20 -10.23 1.20
C LEU A 34 -13.28 -9.28 0.67
N ASN A 35 -13.75 -9.45 -0.58
CA ASN A 35 -14.77 -8.58 -1.14
C ASN A 35 -16.11 -8.75 -0.41
N THR A 36 -16.61 -7.65 0.13
CA THR A 36 -17.97 -7.53 0.67
C THR A 36 -18.81 -6.49 -0.08
N LEU A 37 -18.19 -5.73 -1.00
CA LEU A 37 -18.91 -4.78 -1.87
C LEU A 37 -19.97 -5.47 -2.73
N LYS A 38 -19.70 -6.71 -3.17
CA LYS A 38 -20.67 -7.50 -3.93
C LYS A 38 -21.98 -7.72 -3.17
N VAL A 39 -21.95 -7.88 -1.85
CA VAL A 39 -23.16 -8.05 -1.03
C VAL A 39 -24.04 -6.80 -1.08
N VAL A 40 -23.42 -5.62 -1.08
CA VAL A 40 -24.14 -4.33 -1.20
C VAL A 40 -24.67 -4.16 -2.61
N PHE A 41 -23.84 -4.44 -3.62
CA PHE A 41 -24.23 -4.41 -5.02
C PHE A 41 -25.43 -5.33 -5.32
N ASP A 42 -25.40 -6.58 -4.85
CA ASP A 42 -26.48 -7.56 -5.05
C ASP A 42 -27.80 -7.07 -4.41
N ALA A 43 -27.72 -6.44 -3.23
CA ALA A 43 -28.89 -5.86 -2.56
C ALA A 43 -29.47 -4.67 -3.34
N ILE A 44 -28.63 -3.81 -3.92
CA ILE A 44 -29.07 -2.72 -4.80
C ILE A 44 -29.71 -3.31 -6.06
N ARG A 45 -29.06 -4.27 -6.73
CA ARG A 45 -29.56 -4.89 -7.97
C ARG A 45 -30.89 -5.61 -7.81
N ALA A 46 -31.17 -6.15 -6.63
CA ALA A 46 -32.44 -6.79 -6.33
C ALA A 46 -33.64 -5.82 -6.40
N VAL A 47 -33.42 -4.53 -6.13
CA VAL A 47 -34.47 -3.49 -6.12
C VAL A 47 -34.40 -2.60 -7.36
N HIS A 48 -33.19 -2.33 -7.84
CA HIS A 48 -32.89 -1.47 -8.99
C HIS A 48 -32.14 -2.29 -10.04
N PRO A 49 -32.81 -2.99 -10.98
CA PRO A 49 -32.13 -3.93 -11.86
C PRO A 49 -31.18 -3.29 -12.88
N THR A 50 -31.50 -2.08 -13.35
CA THR A 50 -30.80 -1.44 -14.48
C THR A 50 -30.08 -0.14 -14.13
N THR A 51 -30.34 0.45 -12.96
CA THR A 51 -29.73 1.73 -12.55
C THR A 51 -28.21 1.62 -12.42
N PRO A 52 -27.38 2.50 -12.97
CA PRO A 52 -25.92 2.40 -12.82
C PRO A 52 -25.42 2.23 -11.38
N VAL A 53 -24.37 1.42 -11.20
CA VAL A 53 -23.63 1.33 -9.92
C VAL A 53 -22.14 1.52 -10.15
N GLN A 54 -21.56 2.55 -9.55
CA GLN A 54 -20.11 2.72 -9.50
C GLN A 54 -19.57 2.27 -8.15
N LEU A 55 -18.59 1.37 -8.17
CA LEU A 55 -17.91 0.93 -6.97
C LEU A 55 -16.53 1.57 -6.86
N LEU A 56 -16.19 2.08 -5.68
CA LEU A 56 -14.88 2.63 -5.35
C LEU A 56 -14.29 1.80 -4.20
N GLY A 57 -13.35 0.93 -4.55
CA GLY A 57 -12.71 -0.02 -3.63
C GLY A 57 -11.32 0.42 -3.14
N GLY A 58 -10.70 -0.46 -2.36
CA GLY A 58 -9.41 -0.25 -1.71
C GLY A 58 -8.94 -1.50 -0.97
N HIS A 59 -8.17 -1.32 0.09
CA HIS A 59 -7.66 -2.38 0.99
C HIS A 59 -6.54 -3.27 0.42
N THR A 60 -6.59 -3.67 -0.86
CA THR A 60 -5.60 -4.59 -1.42
C THR A 60 -4.38 -3.91 -2.00
N HIS A 61 -4.39 -2.58 -2.06
CA HIS A 61 -3.24 -1.74 -2.42
C HIS A 61 -2.80 -1.93 -3.89
N ILE A 62 -3.72 -2.28 -4.79
CA ILE A 62 -3.45 -2.50 -6.22
C ILE A 62 -4.24 -1.53 -7.11
N ARG A 63 -3.78 -1.35 -8.35
CA ARG A 63 -4.59 -0.80 -9.44
C ARG A 63 -5.48 -1.90 -9.96
N ASP A 64 -6.81 -1.72 -9.93
CA ASP A 64 -7.73 -2.71 -10.48
C ASP A 64 -9.03 -2.11 -10.99
N PHE A 65 -9.62 -2.77 -12.00
CA PHE A 65 -10.91 -2.45 -12.56
C PHE A 65 -11.72 -3.74 -12.73
N ALA A 66 -12.90 -3.76 -12.12
CA ALA A 66 -13.75 -4.93 -12.10
C ALA A 66 -15.11 -4.63 -12.72
N VAL A 67 -15.56 -5.51 -13.61
CA VAL A 67 -16.90 -5.44 -14.22
C VAL A 67 -17.85 -6.30 -13.41
N TYR A 68 -18.95 -5.71 -12.94
CA TYR A 68 -19.97 -6.40 -12.15
C TYR A 68 -21.13 -6.87 -13.05
N ASP A 69 -21.63 -5.99 -13.91
CA ASP A 69 -22.65 -6.29 -14.92
C ASP A 69 -22.60 -5.27 -16.09
N ASP A 70 -23.66 -5.19 -16.90
CA ASP A 70 -23.77 -4.27 -18.03
C ASP A 70 -23.80 -2.79 -17.60
N ASN A 71 -24.27 -2.49 -16.38
CA ASN A 71 -24.51 -1.16 -15.84
C ASN A 71 -23.63 -0.85 -14.61
N ALA A 72 -22.69 -1.73 -14.26
CA ALA A 72 -21.90 -1.58 -13.04
C ALA A 72 -20.45 -2.01 -13.21
N VAL A 73 -19.57 -1.12 -12.77
CA VAL A 73 -18.12 -1.27 -12.80
C VAL A 73 -17.53 -0.70 -11.52
N GLY A 74 -16.34 -1.15 -11.16
CA GLY A 74 -15.62 -0.68 -10.00
C GLY A 74 -14.14 -0.43 -10.27
N ILE A 75 -13.55 0.49 -9.52
CA ILE A 75 -12.11 0.80 -9.56
C ILE A 75 -11.47 0.71 -8.17
N GLU A 76 -10.23 0.24 -8.12
CA GLU A 76 -9.30 0.33 -6.99
C GLU A 76 -8.05 1.09 -7.43
N SER A 77 -7.62 2.04 -6.62
CA SER A 77 -6.70 3.11 -7.04
C SER A 77 -5.31 3.01 -6.40
N GLY A 78 -4.77 1.80 -6.28
CA GLY A 78 -3.40 1.59 -5.80
C GLY A 78 -3.22 1.93 -4.31
N ARG A 79 -2.07 2.52 -3.99
CA ARG A 79 -1.62 2.79 -2.62
C ARG A 79 -0.71 4.01 -2.53
N TYR A 80 -0.46 4.47 -1.30
CA TYR A 80 0.65 5.34 -0.90
C TYR A 80 0.85 6.63 -1.70
N CYS A 81 -0.23 7.19 -2.25
CA CYS A 81 -0.13 8.33 -3.17
C CYS A 81 0.82 8.03 -4.34
N GLU A 82 0.79 6.82 -4.87
CA GLU A 82 1.48 6.45 -6.12
C GLU A 82 0.53 6.53 -7.31
N THR A 83 -0.79 6.51 -7.05
CA THR A 83 -1.83 6.43 -8.07
C THR A 83 -3.00 7.34 -7.74
N LEU A 84 -3.45 8.10 -8.74
CA LEU A 84 -4.77 8.70 -8.77
C LEU A 84 -5.64 7.89 -9.74
N GLY A 85 -6.69 7.23 -9.22
CA GLY A 85 -7.65 6.54 -10.05
C GLY A 85 -8.65 7.50 -10.67
N TRP A 86 -8.89 7.35 -11.97
CA TRP A 86 -9.81 8.18 -12.73
C TRP A 86 -10.85 7.32 -13.42
N MET A 87 -12.11 7.76 -13.35
CA MET A 87 -13.21 7.17 -14.09
C MET A 87 -14.16 8.23 -14.64
N SER A 88 -14.77 7.94 -15.78
CA SER A 88 -15.88 8.73 -16.30
C SER A 88 -16.97 7.83 -16.86
N ILE A 89 -18.20 8.31 -16.80
CA ILE A 89 -19.40 7.63 -17.29
C ILE A 89 -20.20 8.59 -18.18
N SER A 90 -20.81 8.06 -19.24
CA SER A 90 -21.77 8.76 -20.08
C SER A 90 -22.93 7.84 -20.40
N GLY A 91 -23.99 8.40 -21.00
CA GLY A 91 -25.20 7.66 -21.37
C GLY A 91 -26.44 8.10 -20.62
N PHE A 92 -26.34 9.05 -19.68
CA PHE A 92 -27.50 9.64 -19.00
C PHE A 92 -28.30 10.53 -19.96
N ASP A 93 -29.60 10.27 -20.05
CA ASP A 93 -30.54 11.07 -20.84
C ASP A 93 -31.92 11.14 -20.20
N THR A 94 -32.83 11.92 -20.81
CA THR A 94 -34.19 12.10 -20.31
C THR A 94 -35.04 10.84 -20.31
N SER A 95 -34.72 9.84 -21.14
CA SER A 95 -35.48 8.60 -21.30
C SER A 95 -35.04 7.50 -20.35
N ASN A 96 -33.74 7.44 -20.00
CA ASN A 96 -33.20 6.39 -19.14
C ASN A 96 -32.96 6.82 -17.68
N SER A 97 -32.70 8.09 -17.42
CA SER A 97 -32.42 8.61 -16.08
C SER A 97 -33.08 9.96 -15.82
N GLY A 98 -34.03 10.41 -16.66
CA GLY A 98 -34.65 11.72 -16.48
C GLY A 98 -33.69 12.91 -16.50
N PHE A 99 -32.44 12.74 -16.97
CA PHE A 99 -31.38 13.75 -16.83
C PHE A 99 -31.70 14.99 -17.68
N ARG A 100 -31.76 16.15 -17.01
CA ARG A 100 -31.99 17.48 -17.63
C ARG A 100 -30.79 18.43 -17.46
N GLY A 101 -29.65 17.89 -17.05
CA GLY A 101 -28.45 18.67 -16.76
C GLY A 101 -27.70 19.14 -18.00
N VAL A 102 -26.48 19.63 -17.78
CA VAL A 102 -25.61 20.13 -18.85
C VAL A 102 -25.12 18.98 -19.74
N LYS A 103 -24.98 19.27 -21.04
CA LYS A 103 -24.38 18.34 -22.00
C LYS A 103 -22.93 18.04 -21.61
N ASN A 104 -22.43 16.90 -22.09
CA ASN A 104 -21.04 16.50 -21.93
C ASN A 104 -20.06 17.64 -22.26
N PRO A 105 -18.93 17.75 -21.53
CA PRO A 105 -17.99 18.85 -21.73
C PRO A 105 -17.50 18.91 -23.19
N ARG A 106 -17.43 20.12 -23.74
CA ARG A 106 -16.97 20.33 -25.12
C ARG A 106 -15.46 20.22 -25.20
N GLY A 107 -14.94 19.63 -26.28
CA GLY A 107 -13.50 19.59 -26.56
C GLY A 107 -12.74 18.43 -25.92
N VAL A 108 -13.36 17.67 -25.03
CA VAL A 108 -12.78 16.45 -24.44
C VAL A 108 -13.50 15.22 -24.97
N LYS A 109 -12.77 14.10 -25.08
CA LYS A 109 -13.36 12.83 -25.50
C LYS A 109 -14.23 12.28 -24.38
N ASN A 110 -15.47 11.96 -24.74
CA ASN A 110 -16.39 11.27 -23.82
C ASN A 110 -16.06 9.77 -23.76
N PRO A 111 -16.37 9.11 -22.63
CA PRO A 111 -16.30 7.66 -22.57
C PRO A 111 -17.18 7.02 -23.64
N CYS A 112 -16.71 5.90 -24.20
CA CYS A 112 -17.39 5.20 -25.29
C CYS A 112 -17.38 3.68 -25.14
N ARG A 113 -16.72 3.16 -24.10
CA ARG A 113 -16.54 1.72 -23.93
C ARG A 113 -17.68 1.16 -23.07
N PRO A 114 -18.44 0.16 -23.53
CA PRO A 114 -19.41 -0.54 -22.67
C PRO A 114 -18.69 -1.29 -21.56
N ALA A 115 -19.38 -1.58 -20.45
CA ALA A 115 -18.81 -2.31 -19.31
C ALA A 115 -18.18 -3.66 -19.74
N LYS A 116 -18.83 -4.40 -20.63
CA LYS A 116 -18.32 -5.64 -21.24
C LYS A 116 -18.73 -5.77 -22.71
N PRO A 117 -18.09 -6.66 -23.50
CA PRO A 117 -18.52 -6.93 -24.86
C PRO A 117 -20.01 -7.34 -24.92
N ALA A 118 -20.72 -6.83 -25.93
CA ALA A 118 -22.15 -7.07 -26.17
C ALA A 118 -23.12 -6.60 -25.05
N ALA A 119 -22.68 -5.76 -24.12
CA ALA A 119 -23.57 -5.16 -23.13
C ALA A 119 -24.71 -4.39 -23.81
N GLN A 120 -25.93 -4.52 -23.29
CA GLN A 120 -27.12 -3.83 -23.81
C GLN A 120 -27.41 -2.51 -23.07
N SER A 121 -26.48 -2.09 -22.21
CA SER A 121 -26.57 -0.85 -21.45
C SER A 121 -26.38 0.39 -22.32
N PRO A 122 -27.14 1.48 -22.08
CA PRO A 122 -26.84 2.78 -22.67
C PRO A 122 -25.60 3.44 -22.05
N PHE A 123 -25.11 2.94 -20.91
CA PHE A 123 -24.01 3.53 -20.17
C PHE A 123 -22.66 3.06 -20.68
N VAL A 124 -21.77 4.02 -20.87
CA VAL A 124 -20.40 3.81 -21.35
C VAL A 124 -19.41 4.46 -20.41
N TYR A 125 -18.25 3.85 -20.28
CA TYR A 125 -17.28 4.16 -19.24
C TYR A 125 -15.90 4.45 -19.85
N SER A 126 -15.04 5.08 -19.05
CA SER A 126 -13.59 5.08 -19.23
C SER A 126 -12.92 4.98 -17.87
N ARG A 127 -11.71 4.43 -17.83
CA ARG A 127 -10.88 4.31 -16.62
C ARG A 127 -9.43 4.61 -16.93
N ARG A 128 -8.73 5.26 -16.00
CA ARG A 128 -7.29 5.51 -16.05
C ARG A 128 -6.67 5.42 -14.65
N TYR A 129 -5.42 5.00 -14.57
CA TYR A 129 -4.59 5.11 -13.36
C TYR A 129 -3.46 6.09 -13.66
N LEU A 130 -3.49 7.24 -12.99
CA LEU A 130 -2.53 8.32 -13.20
C LEU A 130 -1.43 8.16 -12.18
N ASP A 131 -0.17 8.15 -12.64
CA ASP A 131 0.96 8.23 -11.72
C ASP A 131 0.90 9.52 -10.91
N TRP A 132 1.15 9.42 -9.62
CA TRP A 132 1.10 10.56 -8.72
C TRP A 132 2.37 11.41 -8.82
N ASN A 133 2.50 12.16 -9.90
CA ASN A 133 3.61 13.05 -10.11
C ASN A 133 3.20 14.31 -10.87
N ARG A 134 4.02 15.36 -10.73
CA ARG A 134 3.77 16.67 -11.35
C ARG A 134 3.62 16.59 -12.87
N LYS A 135 4.40 15.75 -13.56
CA LYS A 135 4.37 15.63 -15.03
C LYS A 135 3.04 15.06 -15.51
N THR A 136 2.55 14.02 -14.84
CA THR A 136 1.24 13.41 -15.12
C THR A 136 0.12 14.43 -14.90
N PHE A 137 0.11 15.12 -13.76
CA PHE A 137 -0.92 16.13 -13.50
C PHE A 137 -0.86 17.30 -14.48
N MET A 138 0.35 17.74 -14.86
CA MET A 138 0.49 18.77 -15.89
C MET A 138 -0.05 18.31 -17.25
N TYR A 139 0.25 17.06 -17.62
CA TYR A 139 -0.20 16.47 -18.88
C TYR A 139 -1.73 16.46 -18.98
N HIS A 140 -2.42 15.98 -17.95
CA HIS A 140 -3.88 15.87 -17.98
C HIS A 140 -4.62 17.19 -17.74
N THR A 141 -3.94 18.25 -17.29
CA THR A 141 -4.52 19.59 -17.10
C THR A 141 -4.29 20.55 -18.27
N GLN A 142 -3.50 20.15 -19.28
CA GLN A 142 -3.12 21.02 -20.41
C GLN A 142 -4.28 21.46 -21.32
N GLU A 143 -5.32 20.63 -21.49
CA GLU A 143 -6.44 20.96 -22.40
C GLU A 143 -7.29 22.15 -21.89
N HIS A 144 -7.28 22.44 -20.58
CA HIS A 144 -7.89 23.67 -20.04
C HIS A 144 -7.33 24.94 -20.72
N GLN A 145 -6.09 24.89 -21.22
CA GLN A 145 -5.41 26.05 -21.80
C GLN A 145 -5.60 26.20 -23.31
N ARG A 146 -5.75 25.12 -24.08
CA ARG A 146 -6.06 25.23 -25.53
C ARG A 146 -7.40 25.92 -25.75
N HIS A 147 -8.36 25.72 -24.84
CA HIS A 147 -9.67 26.33 -24.90
C HIS A 147 -9.72 27.80 -24.44
N GLN A 148 -8.70 28.31 -23.73
CA GLN A 148 -8.63 29.69 -23.26
C GLN A 148 -7.85 30.66 -24.17
N GLN A 149 -7.32 30.21 -25.32
CA GLN A 149 -6.61 31.06 -26.30
C GLN A 149 -5.49 31.94 -25.71
N GLN A 150 -4.90 31.56 -24.58
CA GLN A 150 -3.77 32.30 -24.02
C GLN A 150 -2.48 31.82 -24.69
N SER A 151 -1.71 32.79 -25.19
CA SER A 151 -0.38 32.57 -25.77
C SER A 151 0.50 31.71 -24.86
N SER A 152 1.34 30.88 -25.45
CA SER A 152 2.25 29.88 -24.89
C SER A 152 3.31 30.37 -23.88
N ALA A 153 3.07 31.48 -23.14
CA ALA A 153 4.05 32.14 -22.29
C ALA A 153 3.78 32.05 -20.76
N SER A 154 2.64 31.54 -20.29
CA SER A 154 2.43 31.37 -18.83
C SER A 154 1.53 30.19 -18.46
N TYR A 155 2.02 28.96 -18.67
CA TYR A 155 1.42 27.79 -18.03
C TYR A 155 1.67 27.90 -16.51
N ILE A 156 0.65 28.32 -15.75
CA ILE A 156 0.68 28.32 -14.28
C ILE A 156 -0.13 27.11 -13.82
N PHE A 157 0.57 26.01 -13.49
CA PHE A 157 -0.05 24.82 -12.88
C PHE A 157 -0.22 24.95 -11.39
N ASP A 158 0.72 25.64 -10.75
CA ASP A 158 0.73 25.78 -9.32
C ASP A 158 -0.32 26.84 -8.94
N ASP A 159 -1.37 26.41 -8.23
CA ASP A 159 -2.32 27.31 -7.61
C ASP A 159 -1.80 27.79 -6.25
N HIS A 160 -2.18 29.00 -5.85
CA HIS A 160 -1.80 29.57 -4.54
C HIS A 160 -2.21 28.65 -3.38
N SER A 161 -3.34 27.96 -3.48
CA SER A 161 -3.78 27.04 -2.42
C SER A 161 -2.93 25.78 -2.36
N GLY A 162 -2.51 25.24 -3.53
CA GLY A 162 -1.60 24.10 -3.59
C GLY A 162 -0.19 24.43 -3.05
N GLN A 163 0.28 25.65 -3.30
CA GLN A 163 1.56 26.13 -2.74
C GLN A 163 1.50 26.23 -1.22
N ARG A 164 0.42 26.80 -0.65
CA ARG A 164 0.25 26.86 0.81
C ARG A 164 0.31 25.48 1.47
N VAL A 165 -0.37 24.49 0.88
CA VAL A 165 -0.33 23.11 1.39
C VAL A 165 1.08 22.52 1.29
N THR A 166 1.82 22.82 0.21
CA THR A 166 3.21 22.37 0.05
C THR A 166 4.13 22.96 1.13
N ASP A 167 3.96 24.25 1.42
CA ASP A 167 4.73 24.95 2.45
C ASP A 167 4.41 24.39 3.86
N GLU A 168 3.13 24.12 4.13
CA GLU A 168 2.68 23.52 5.40
C GLU A 168 3.25 22.11 5.61
N ILE A 169 3.15 21.23 4.60
CA ILE A 169 3.75 19.89 4.65
C ILE A 169 5.27 20.00 4.91
N THR A 170 5.94 20.93 4.23
CA THR A 170 7.38 21.15 4.39
C THR A 170 7.71 21.57 5.83
N ALA A 171 6.98 22.54 6.37
CA ALA A 171 7.17 23.03 7.73
C ALA A 171 6.96 21.92 8.78
N VAL A 172 5.92 21.09 8.63
CA VAL A 172 5.65 19.96 9.54
C VAL A 172 6.77 18.92 9.47
N ARG A 173 7.24 18.57 8.27
CA ARG A 173 8.35 17.61 8.09
C ARG A 173 9.64 18.11 8.73
N GLU A 174 9.93 19.40 8.63
CA GLU A 174 11.08 20.04 9.27
C GLU A 174 10.94 20.05 10.81
N GLN A 175 9.77 20.42 11.33
CA GLN A 175 9.47 20.41 12.77
C GLN A 175 9.64 19.01 13.38
N LEU A 176 9.17 17.97 12.68
CA LEU A 176 9.29 16.57 13.08
C LEU A 176 10.67 15.97 12.76
N ARG A 177 11.54 16.73 12.07
CA ARG A 177 12.89 16.33 11.66
C ARG A 177 12.91 15.03 10.86
N LEU A 178 11.88 14.79 10.04
CA LEU A 178 11.73 13.56 9.26
C LEU A 178 12.89 13.35 8.26
N GLY A 179 13.44 14.44 7.72
CA GLY A 179 14.59 14.42 6.81
C GLY A 179 15.96 14.17 7.47
N THR A 180 16.02 13.89 8.77
CA THR A 180 17.30 13.61 9.45
C THR A 180 17.91 12.33 8.91
N VAL A 181 19.09 12.42 8.29
CA VAL A 181 19.82 11.27 7.75
C VAL A 181 20.52 10.52 8.89
N TYR A 182 20.32 9.20 8.96
CA TYR A 182 20.97 8.33 9.95
C TYR A 182 21.97 7.34 9.35
N ALA A 183 21.82 7.03 8.06
CA ALA A 183 22.68 6.09 7.37
C ALA A 183 22.62 6.30 5.85
N CYS A 184 23.46 5.57 5.11
CA CYS A 184 23.47 5.55 3.65
C CYS A 184 23.30 4.10 3.16
N ALA A 185 22.11 3.74 2.72
CA ALA A 185 21.81 2.41 2.20
C ALA A 185 22.66 2.13 0.95
N PRO A 186 23.43 1.02 0.92
CA PRO A 186 24.42 0.77 -0.13
C PRO A 186 23.78 0.40 -1.49
N GLN A 187 22.54 -0.09 -1.46
CA GLN A 187 21.79 -0.57 -2.62
C GLN A 187 20.29 -0.62 -2.29
N ASP A 188 19.47 -0.85 -3.31
CA ASP A 188 18.03 -1.08 -3.13
C ASP A 188 17.77 -2.46 -2.53
N TYR A 189 16.84 -2.53 -1.59
CA TYR A 189 16.26 -3.75 -1.04
C TYR A 189 14.76 -3.69 -1.17
N CYS A 190 14.19 -4.61 -1.95
CA CYS A 190 12.76 -4.65 -2.18
C CYS A 190 12.07 -5.79 -1.42
N PHE A 191 10.80 -5.61 -1.07
CA PHE A 191 10.07 -6.59 -0.28
C PHE A 191 9.48 -7.73 -1.14
N GLU A 192 8.98 -7.42 -2.35
CA GLU A 192 8.34 -8.39 -3.26
C GLU A 192 8.99 -8.47 -4.66
N CYS A 193 9.91 -7.57 -5.01
CA CYS A 193 10.50 -7.54 -6.36
C CYS A 193 11.64 -8.56 -6.58
N ALA A 194 11.99 -9.33 -5.55
CA ALA A 194 12.99 -10.38 -5.57
C ALA A 194 12.54 -11.58 -4.73
N PRO A 195 12.97 -12.82 -5.06
CA PRO A 195 12.67 -14.00 -4.26
C PRO A 195 13.08 -13.84 -2.80
N PHE A 196 12.31 -14.41 -1.86
CA PHE A 196 12.60 -14.37 -0.43
C PHE A 196 13.96 -15.00 -0.04
N THR A 197 14.53 -15.82 -0.92
CA THR A 197 15.86 -16.44 -0.75
C THR A 197 17.02 -15.54 -1.17
N ASP A 198 16.76 -14.41 -1.86
CA ASP A 198 17.80 -13.50 -2.34
C ASP A 198 18.26 -12.55 -1.23
N LYS A 199 19.38 -12.90 -0.59
CA LYS A 199 19.99 -12.11 0.50
C LYS A 199 20.50 -10.74 0.09
N LYS A 200 20.65 -10.46 -1.21
CA LYS A 200 21.19 -9.20 -1.71
C LYS A 200 20.09 -8.23 -2.10
N LYS A 201 18.98 -8.73 -2.63
CA LYS A 201 17.90 -7.89 -3.16
C LYS A 201 16.65 -7.87 -2.29
N ASN A 202 16.33 -8.96 -1.59
CA ASN A 202 15.12 -9.02 -0.77
C ASN A 202 15.40 -8.41 0.62
N ILE A 203 14.53 -7.50 1.06
CA ILE A 203 14.67 -6.78 2.32
C ILE A 203 14.67 -7.70 3.55
N PHE A 204 13.97 -8.83 3.52
CA PHE A 204 13.88 -9.73 4.67
C PHE A 204 15.23 -10.38 5.00
N PRO A 205 15.84 -11.19 4.11
CA PRO A 205 17.15 -11.77 4.37
C PRO A 205 18.29 -10.74 4.34
N GLY A 206 18.14 -9.64 3.58
CA GLY A 206 19.19 -8.64 3.40
C GLY A 206 19.30 -7.60 4.52
N VAL A 207 18.18 -7.29 5.17
CA VAL A 207 18.11 -6.20 6.17
C VAL A 207 17.37 -6.65 7.43
N ILE A 208 16.11 -7.09 7.32
CA ILE A 208 15.26 -7.36 8.50
C ILE A 208 15.86 -8.44 9.39
N ILE A 209 16.17 -9.61 8.83
CA ILE A 209 16.71 -10.76 9.58
C ILE A 209 18.04 -10.40 10.26
N PRO A 210 19.03 -9.80 9.57
CA PRO A 210 20.22 -9.27 10.23
C PRO A 210 19.93 -8.23 11.34
N ALA A 211 19.02 -7.30 11.08
CA ALA A 211 18.67 -6.21 12.01
C ALA A 211 18.07 -6.76 13.31
N VAL A 212 17.04 -7.60 13.21
CA VAL A 212 16.41 -8.19 14.40
C VAL A 212 17.36 -9.13 15.14
N SER A 213 18.21 -9.88 14.44
CA SER A 213 19.19 -10.78 15.08
C SER A 213 20.21 -10.03 15.94
N THR A 214 20.52 -8.80 15.54
CA THR A 214 21.51 -7.94 16.20
C THR A 214 20.87 -7.10 17.30
N VAL A 215 19.78 -6.39 17.00
CA VAL A 215 19.20 -5.37 17.88
C VAL A 215 18.22 -5.97 18.89
N VAL A 216 17.51 -7.06 18.56
CA VAL A 216 16.58 -7.71 19.50
C VAL A 216 17.38 -8.61 20.46
N LEU A 217 17.99 -7.98 21.46
CA LEU A 217 18.90 -8.61 22.41
C LEU A 217 18.52 -8.30 23.85
N ASN A 218 18.34 -9.34 24.66
CA ASN A 218 18.29 -9.23 26.12
C ASN A 218 19.68 -9.59 26.67
N GLU A 219 20.36 -8.65 27.31
CA GLU A 219 21.72 -8.82 27.82
C GLU A 219 21.90 -10.02 28.76
N THR A 220 20.86 -10.36 29.54
CA THR A 220 20.89 -11.50 30.46
C THR A 220 20.76 -12.85 29.75
N ARG A 221 20.26 -12.86 28.51
CA ARG A 221 19.99 -14.05 27.69
C ARG A 221 20.75 -14.06 26.36
N LYS A 222 21.72 -13.16 26.17
CA LYS A 222 22.43 -12.98 24.89
C LYS A 222 23.14 -14.23 24.35
N ASN A 223 23.55 -15.10 25.26
CA ASN A 223 24.24 -16.35 24.94
C ASN A 223 23.28 -17.52 24.65
N ASN A 224 21.98 -17.33 24.86
CA ASN A 224 20.98 -18.34 24.51
C ASN A 224 20.74 -18.29 23.00
N ALA A 225 20.53 -19.46 22.39
CA ALA A 225 20.06 -19.53 21.01
C ALA A 225 18.64 -18.96 20.91
N ARG A 226 18.37 -18.18 19.86
CA ARG A 226 17.13 -17.40 19.68
C ARG A 226 16.52 -17.67 18.32
N ILE A 227 15.22 -17.90 18.30
CA ILE A 227 14.39 -17.90 17.09
C ILE A 227 13.46 -16.69 17.19
N ILE A 228 13.49 -15.80 16.21
CA ILE A 228 12.66 -14.60 16.16
C ILE A 228 11.70 -14.74 14.97
N LEU A 229 10.40 -14.62 15.24
CA LEU A 229 9.33 -14.75 14.26
C LEU A 229 8.57 -13.44 14.10
N GLY A 230 8.24 -13.10 12.86
CA GLY A 230 7.38 -11.96 12.56
C GLY A 230 6.53 -12.22 11.33
N ASN A 231 5.42 -11.50 11.22
CA ASN A 231 4.62 -11.45 10.00
C ASN A 231 5.35 -10.61 8.95
N THR A 232 5.29 -10.96 7.67
CA THR A 232 5.95 -10.16 6.60
C THR A 232 5.26 -8.81 6.35
N GLY A 233 3.96 -8.71 6.64
CA GLY A 233 3.17 -7.50 6.44
C GLY A 233 3.53 -6.30 7.33
N PHE A 234 4.43 -6.47 8.30
CA PHE A 234 4.97 -5.37 9.12
C PHE A 234 5.91 -4.46 8.32
N VAL A 235 6.58 -5.00 7.30
CA VAL A 235 7.33 -4.22 6.30
C VAL A 235 6.34 -3.63 5.32
N ARG A 236 6.35 -2.31 5.15
CA ARG A 236 5.36 -1.60 4.32
C ARG A 236 5.92 -1.04 3.03
N PHE A 237 7.24 -0.96 2.91
CA PHE A 237 7.91 -0.39 1.76
C PHE A 237 9.32 -0.94 1.57
N ASP A 238 9.88 -0.67 0.39
CA ASP A 238 11.26 -0.98 0.04
C ASP A 238 12.23 -0.03 0.75
N ILE A 239 13.50 -0.44 0.84
CA ILE A 239 14.60 0.48 1.17
C ILE A 239 15.31 0.81 -0.13
N HIS A 240 15.45 2.10 -0.38
CA HIS A 240 16.13 2.58 -1.57
C HIS A 240 17.58 2.92 -1.29
N LYS A 241 18.43 2.72 -2.28
CA LYS A 241 19.84 3.13 -2.23
C LYS A 241 19.90 4.64 -1.98
N GLY A 242 20.79 5.05 -1.10
CA GLY A 242 20.97 6.47 -0.76
C GLY A 242 20.64 6.75 0.71
N PRO A 243 20.32 8.00 1.06
CA PRO A 243 20.14 8.39 2.45
C PRO A 243 18.97 7.62 3.08
N PHE A 244 19.22 7.01 4.24
CA PHE A 244 18.18 6.46 5.10
C PHE A 244 17.90 7.47 6.22
N THR A 245 16.72 8.06 6.18
CA THR A 245 16.26 9.15 7.03
C THR A 245 15.43 8.66 8.21
N TYR A 246 15.00 9.59 9.08
CA TYR A 246 14.05 9.28 10.13
C TYR A 246 12.71 8.82 9.56
N ASP A 247 12.28 9.44 8.46
CA ASP A 247 11.05 9.09 7.74
C ASP A 247 11.08 7.66 7.22
N ASP A 248 12.22 7.24 6.64
CA ASP A 248 12.38 5.89 6.06
C ASP A 248 12.15 4.78 7.09
N ASN A 249 12.46 5.03 8.37
CA ASN A 249 12.14 4.10 9.45
C ASN A 249 10.63 3.83 9.57
N PHE A 250 9.81 4.89 9.45
CA PHE A 250 8.35 4.78 9.52
C PHE A 250 7.75 4.25 8.22
N ILE A 251 8.31 4.64 7.08
CA ILE A 251 7.91 4.16 5.76
C ILE A 251 8.08 2.63 5.68
N VAL A 252 9.20 2.11 6.18
CA VAL A 252 9.52 0.68 6.13
C VAL A 252 8.85 -0.10 7.26
N SER A 253 8.95 0.35 8.52
CA SER A 253 8.47 -0.37 9.72
C SER A 253 7.62 0.55 10.63
N PRO A 254 6.36 0.83 10.26
CA PRO A 254 5.51 1.77 11.00
C PRO A 254 4.86 1.19 12.25
N PHE A 255 4.77 -0.13 12.38
CA PHE A 255 4.08 -0.76 13.51
C PHE A 255 4.95 -0.82 14.75
N ARG A 256 4.29 -0.71 15.90
CA ARG A 256 4.90 -0.93 17.22
C ARG A 256 4.59 -2.34 17.72
N ASP A 257 5.06 -3.34 16.98
CA ASP A 257 4.89 -4.75 17.37
C ASP A 257 5.91 -5.10 18.45
N VAL A 258 5.43 -5.31 19.67
CA VAL A 258 6.28 -5.63 20.82
C VAL A 258 6.81 -7.06 20.66
N PHE A 259 8.10 -7.24 20.91
CA PHE A 259 8.75 -8.55 20.91
C PHE A 259 8.46 -9.29 22.23
N MET A 260 7.57 -10.26 22.17
CA MET A 260 7.26 -11.17 23.26
C MET A 260 8.07 -12.47 23.11
N TYR A 261 8.22 -13.24 24.18
CA TYR A 261 8.92 -14.52 24.10
C TYR A 261 8.45 -15.56 25.11
N ILE A 262 8.84 -16.81 24.84
CA ILE A 262 8.87 -17.93 25.79
C ILE A 262 10.31 -18.44 25.84
N GLY A 263 10.86 -18.55 27.04
CA GLY A 263 12.25 -18.97 27.22
C GLY A 263 12.43 -20.49 27.21
N ASN A 264 13.60 -20.95 26.75
CA ASN A 264 14.04 -22.35 26.82
C ASN A 264 13.06 -23.36 26.18
N VAL A 265 12.42 -23.01 25.07
CA VAL A 265 11.55 -23.91 24.31
C VAL A 265 12.40 -25.01 23.66
N PRO A 266 12.03 -26.30 23.73
CA PRO A 266 12.72 -27.36 23.02
C PRO A 266 12.82 -27.05 21.52
N PHE A 267 14.03 -27.12 20.96
CA PHE A 267 14.28 -26.73 19.58
C PHE A 267 13.42 -27.50 18.57
N GLU A 268 13.22 -28.80 18.78
CA GLU A 268 12.38 -29.67 17.94
C GLU A 268 10.92 -29.23 17.82
N ARG A 269 10.43 -28.43 18.79
CA ARG A 269 9.11 -27.79 18.73
C ARG A 269 9.19 -26.43 18.07
N ALA A 270 10.15 -25.61 18.49
CA ALA A 270 10.30 -24.24 17.99
C ALA A 270 10.58 -24.18 16.48
N ASP A 271 11.42 -25.08 15.96
CA ASP A 271 11.82 -25.15 14.54
C ASP A 271 10.64 -25.40 13.58
N LYS A 272 9.53 -25.97 14.07
CA LYS A 272 8.33 -26.26 13.27
C LYS A 272 7.34 -25.10 13.21
N VAL A 273 7.48 -24.12 14.10
CA VAL A 273 6.47 -23.07 14.27
C VAL A 273 6.33 -22.22 13.00
N ILE A 274 7.44 -21.86 12.35
CA ILE A 274 7.43 -21.04 11.13
C ILE A 274 6.65 -21.71 9.99
N ASP A 275 6.79 -23.03 9.82
CA ASP A 275 6.10 -23.79 8.79
C ASP A 275 4.59 -23.86 9.06
N GLU A 276 4.19 -24.08 10.32
CA GLU A 276 2.78 -24.09 10.71
C GLU A 276 2.13 -22.71 10.56
N LEU A 277 2.84 -21.64 10.92
CA LEU A 277 2.36 -20.28 10.71
C LEU A 277 2.14 -19.98 9.23
N ASN A 278 3.05 -20.41 8.36
CA ASN A 278 2.97 -20.19 6.91
C ASN A 278 1.95 -21.07 6.18
N LYS A 279 1.43 -22.14 6.81
CA LYS A 279 0.27 -22.91 6.31
C LYS A 279 -1.06 -22.23 6.64
N GLY A 280 -1.10 -21.41 7.69
CA GLY A 280 -2.29 -20.74 8.20
C GLY A 280 -2.64 -19.44 7.46
N VAL A 281 -3.74 -18.81 7.89
CA VAL A 281 -4.07 -17.45 7.46
C VAL A 281 -3.10 -16.48 8.13
N VAL A 282 -2.54 -15.56 7.34
CA VAL A 282 -1.61 -14.54 7.85
C VAL A 282 -2.38 -13.54 8.72
N ASN A 283 -1.98 -13.41 9.98
CA ASN A 283 -2.53 -12.41 10.88
C ASN A 283 -2.07 -11.03 10.40
N LYS A 284 -3.00 -10.07 10.42
CA LYS A 284 -2.72 -8.68 10.07
C LYS A 284 -3.03 -7.80 11.27
N ARG A 285 -2.13 -6.87 11.56
CA ARG A 285 -2.39 -5.73 12.43
C ARG A 285 -2.65 -4.51 11.55
N PHE A 286 -3.68 -3.75 11.90
CA PHE A 286 -3.97 -2.47 11.27
C PHE A 286 -3.33 -1.36 12.10
N LEU A 287 -2.74 -0.37 11.43
CA LEU A 287 -2.30 0.85 12.11
C LEU A 287 -3.54 1.56 12.63
N SER A 288 -3.74 1.54 13.95
CA SER A 288 -4.62 2.48 14.62
C SER A 288 -3.75 3.65 15.04
N MET A 289 -3.54 4.61 14.15
CA MET A 289 -3.03 5.91 14.57
C MET A 289 -4.11 6.54 15.47
N PRO A 290 -3.77 7.11 16.64
CA PRO A 290 -4.67 8.04 17.30
C PRO A 290 -4.98 9.10 16.26
N VAL A 291 -6.22 9.21 15.82
CA VAL A 291 -6.67 10.25 14.90
C VAL A 291 -6.55 11.55 15.70
N PRO A 292 -5.58 12.44 15.43
CA PRO A 292 -5.78 13.83 15.79
C PRO A 292 -7.00 14.29 14.98
N ASP A 293 -7.86 15.14 15.53
CA ASP A 293 -8.88 15.82 14.73
C ASP A 293 -8.15 16.70 13.68
N ASP A 294 -7.74 16.13 12.56
CA ASP A 294 -7.15 16.84 11.43
C ASP A 294 -7.30 16.03 10.13
N GLU A 295 -7.61 16.76 9.05
CA GLU A 295 -7.97 16.27 7.72
C GLU A 295 -6.88 15.37 7.12
N CYS A 296 -7.34 14.27 6.51
CA CYS A 296 -6.53 13.26 5.83
C CYS A 296 -5.43 13.87 4.94
N THR A 297 -4.20 13.85 5.42
CA THR A 297 -3.00 14.07 4.62
C THR A 297 -2.14 12.82 4.64
N ASN A 298 -2.00 12.20 3.46
CA ASN A 298 -1.11 11.06 3.24
C ASN A 298 0.30 11.55 2.90
N PRO A 299 1.37 10.86 3.35
CA PRO A 299 2.73 11.17 2.94
C PRO A 299 2.94 10.91 1.45
N THR A 300 3.79 11.73 0.83
CA THR A 300 4.19 11.60 -0.59
C THR A 300 5.52 10.87 -0.67
N LEU A 301 5.57 9.71 -1.31
CA LEU A 301 6.80 9.09 -1.79
C LEU A 301 6.75 9.00 -3.31
N GLY A 302 7.20 10.07 -3.94
CA GLY A 302 7.67 10.03 -5.31
C GLY A 302 9.16 10.32 -5.29
N TYR A 303 9.95 9.58 -6.07
CA TYR A 303 11.30 10.00 -6.42
C TYR A 303 11.22 11.30 -7.21
N LEU A 304 11.24 12.43 -6.52
CA LEU A 304 11.47 13.72 -7.14
C LEU A 304 12.99 13.87 -7.24
N SER A 305 13.51 13.69 -8.46
CA SER A 305 14.88 14.13 -8.71
C SER A 305 14.94 15.64 -8.47
N GLN A 306 16.09 16.17 -8.05
CA GLN A 306 16.29 17.62 -7.89
C GLN A 306 16.00 18.42 -9.19
N ARG A 307 16.01 17.72 -10.34
CA ARG A 307 15.55 18.26 -11.63
C ARG A 307 14.04 18.50 -11.68
N ASP A 308 13.22 17.64 -11.08
CA ASP A 308 11.75 17.76 -11.13
C ASP A 308 11.23 18.93 -10.26
N LEU A 309 12.03 19.40 -9.30
CA LEU A 309 11.72 20.55 -8.43
C LEU A 309 12.07 21.92 -9.06
N ARG A 310 12.82 21.98 -10.18
CA ARG A 310 13.42 23.24 -10.67
C ARG A 310 13.24 23.56 -12.16
N HIS A 311 12.38 22.87 -12.92
CA HIS A 311 12.20 23.23 -14.33
C HIS A 311 11.13 24.34 -14.51
N PRO A 312 11.49 25.47 -15.16
CA PRO A 312 10.51 26.39 -15.77
C PRO A 312 9.73 25.66 -16.88
N PRO A 313 8.62 26.21 -17.40
CA PRO A 313 7.78 25.54 -18.39
C PRO A 313 8.55 25.30 -19.69
N GLY A 314 9.13 24.10 -19.80
CA GLY A 314 9.80 23.60 -20.99
C GLY A 314 8.92 22.56 -21.68
N VAL A 315 9.07 22.46 -22.99
CA VAL A 315 8.39 21.48 -23.86
C VAL A 315 8.39 20.10 -23.20
N LEU A 316 7.19 19.57 -22.91
CA LEU A 316 7.01 18.19 -22.49
C LEU A 316 7.43 17.28 -23.63
N ARG A 317 8.69 16.82 -23.57
CA ARG A 317 9.16 15.79 -24.47
C ARG A 317 8.64 14.44 -23.98
N ARG A 318 8.12 13.67 -24.93
CA ARG A 318 7.75 12.27 -24.75
C ARG A 318 8.89 11.53 -24.04
N GLN A 319 8.56 10.75 -23.02
CA GLN A 319 9.53 9.99 -22.25
C GLN A 319 10.12 8.90 -23.16
N ASP A 320 11.32 9.13 -23.71
CA ASP A 320 12.00 8.15 -24.59
C ASP A 320 12.54 6.93 -23.82
N THR A 321 12.57 7.00 -22.48
CA THR A 321 13.01 5.91 -21.60
C THR A 321 11.83 5.38 -20.79
N ILE A 322 11.44 4.13 -21.03
CA ILE A 322 10.43 3.41 -20.25
C ILE A 322 11.03 3.14 -18.86
N VAL A 323 10.36 3.61 -17.81
CA VAL A 323 10.78 3.43 -16.41
C VAL A 323 10.01 2.29 -15.75
N PRO A 324 10.57 1.59 -14.75
CA PRO A 324 9.82 0.63 -13.94
C PRO A 324 8.63 1.31 -13.25
N GLY A 325 7.52 0.59 -13.15
CA GLY A 325 6.26 1.06 -12.61
C GLY A 325 5.15 0.06 -12.85
N TYR A 326 3.91 0.46 -12.56
CA TYR A 326 2.75 -0.40 -12.74
C TYR A 326 2.47 -0.69 -14.22
N ALA A 327 2.23 -1.96 -14.53
CA ALA A 327 1.73 -2.43 -15.82
C ALA A 327 0.45 -3.23 -15.55
N THR A 328 -0.63 -2.51 -15.32
CA THR A 328 -1.89 -3.03 -14.77
C THR A 328 -2.61 -3.89 -15.80
N LYS A 329 -3.13 -5.04 -15.36
CA LYS A 329 -4.05 -5.86 -16.15
C LYS A 329 -5.33 -6.09 -15.36
N ASP A 330 -6.43 -5.59 -15.89
CA ASP A 330 -7.75 -5.64 -15.28
C ASP A 330 -8.78 -6.24 -16.25
N ASP A 331 -10.07 -6.21 -15.90
CA ASP A 331 -11.14 -6.78 -16.75
C ASP A 331 -11.22 -6.11 -18.14
N TRP A 332 -10.60 -4.94 -18.27
CA TRP A 332 -10.55 -4.16 -19.49
C TRP A 332 -9.25 -4.27 -20.27
N GLY A 333 -8.34 -5.16 -19.84
CA GLY A 333 -7.06 -5.40 -20.50
C GLY A 333 -5.93 -4.65 -19.81
N SER A 334 -4.96 -4.17 -20.58
CA SER A 334 -3.70 -3.60 -20.06
C SER A 334 -3.45 -2.15 -20.47
N ASP A 335 -4.51 -1.42 -20.79
CA ASP A 335 -4.46 -0.03 -21.27
C ASP A 335 -4.94 0.95 -20.20
N GLY A 336 -4.90 0.58 -18.91
CA GLY A 336 -5.40 1.40 -17.81
C GLY A 336 -4.46 2.49 -17.34
N ASP A 337 -3.15 2.21 -17.31
CA ASP A 337 -2.17 3.18 -16.83
C ASP A 337 -2.04 4.37 -17.80
N ASP A 338 -1.80 5.56 -17.27
CA ASP A 338 -1.58 6.77 -18.07
C ASP A 338 -0.18 6.82 -18.68
N THR A 339 0.79 6.24 -17.97
CA THR A 339 2.21 6.20 -18.32
C THR A 339 2.61 4.76 -18.64
N VAL A 340 3.44 4.59 -19.67
CA VAL A 340 3.92 3.27 -20.08
C VAL A 340 5.14 2.89 -19.25
N HIS A 341 5.07 1.75 -18.58
CA HIS A 341 6.14 1.21 -17.74
C HIS A 341 6.64 -0.16 -18.20
N SER A 342 7.83 -0.55 -17.75
CA SER A 342 8.42 -1.87 -18.04
C SER A 342 7.83 -3.00 -17.18
N GLY A 343 6.95 -2.67 -16.23
CA GLY A 343 6.50 -3.60 -15.19
C GLY A 343 7.58 -3.84 -14.12
N ILE A 344 7.14 -4.02 -12.88
CA ILE A 344 8.00 -4.44 -11.77
C ILE A 344 7.72 -5.93 -11.50
N PRO A 345 8.73 -6.81 -11.45
CA PRO A 345 8.54 -8.19 -11.05
C PRO A 345 7.92 -8.28 -9.66
N SER A 346 7.05 -9.25 -9.43
CA SER A 346 6.48 -9.55 -8.12
C SER A 346 6.63 -11.05 -7.86
N PHE A 347 7.16 -11.39 -6.68
CA PHE A 347 7.39 -12.74 -6.21
C PHE A 347 6.52 -13.02 -4.99
N SER A 348 6.00 -14.23 -4.89
CA SER A 348 5.31 -14.68 -3.68
C SER A 348 6.32 -14.78 -2.53
N ILE A 349 5.98 -14.15 -1.41
CA ILE A 349 6.74 -14.22 -0.16
C ILE A 349 5.92 -14.96 0.90
N PRO A 350 6.55 -15.62 1.88
CA PRO A 350 5.83 -16.25 2.98
C PRO A 350 5.05 -15.21 3.81
N GLY A 351 4.02 -15.67 4.53
CA GLY A 351 3.25 -14.82 5.44
C GLY A 351 4.01 -14.41 6.70
N TYR A 352 4.99 -15.23 7.09
CA TYR A 352 5.85 -15.06 8.25
C TYR A 352 7.30 -15.34 7.88
N TRP A 353 8.22 -14.67 8.58
CA TRP A 353 9.66 -14.83 8.46
C TRP A 353 10.26 -15.30 9.77
N GLU A 354 11.46 -15.88 9.69
CA GLU A 354 12.23 -16.36 10.83
C GLU A 354 13.66 -15.83 10.78
N ALA A 355 14.18 -15.43 11.94
CA ALA A 355 15.60 -15.16 12.16
C ALA A 355 16.15 -16.09 13.24
N ARG A 356 17.36 -16.63 13.03
CA ARG A 356 18.10 -17.46 13.99
C ARG A 356 19.34 -16.72 14.47
N ALA A 357 19.48 -16.54 15.77
CA ALA A 357 20.59 -15.79 16.36
C ALA A 357 21.22 -16.54 17.55
N SER A 358 22.53 -16.36 17.76
CA SER A 358 23.31 -17.04 18.81
C SER A 358 23.25 -18.60 18.74
N PHE A 359 23.11 -19.17 17.55
CA PHE A 359 23.20 -20.63 17.35
C PHE A 359 24.67 -21.10 17.44
N PRO A 360 24.91 -22.39 17.80
CA PRO A 360 26.26 -22.95 17.84
C PRO A 360 27.01 -22.79 16.51
N GLN A 361 28.26 -22.32 16.57
CA GLN A 361 29.10 -22.08 15.39
C GLN A 361 29.56 -23.38 14.71
N ASP A 362 29.54 -24.50 15.44
CA ASP A 362 29.87 -25.83 14.93
C ASP A 362 28.75 -26.45 14.07
N GLY A 363 27.63 -25.75 13.92
CA GLY A 363 26.47 -26.21 13.15
C GLY A 363 25.57 -27.19 13.90
N SER A 364 25.86 -27.47 15.18
CA SER A 364 24.98 -28.29 16.01
C SER A 364 23.66 -27.57 16.30
N THR A 365 22.59 -28.35 16.54
CA THR A 365 21.30 -27.80 16.93
C THR A 365 21.29 -27.55 18.45
N PRO A 366 20.83 -26.37 18.91
CA PRO A 366 20.69 -26.13 20.33
C PRO A 366 19.60 -27.04 20.91
N THR A 367 19.75 -27.46 22.18
CA THR A 367 18.71 -28.25 22.86
C THR A 367 17.44 -27.42 23.08
N THR A 368 17.61 -26.14 23.42
CA THR A 368 16.51 -25.21 23.66
C THR A 368 16.82 -23.85 23.05
N VAL A 369 15.77 -23.09 22.75
CA VAL A 369 15.85 -21.73 22.22
C VAL A 369 14.90 -20.80 22.95
N ASP A 370 15.24 -19.52 22.98
CA ASP A 370 14.25 -18.48 23.26
C ASP A 370 13.45 -18.23 22.00
N LEU A 371 12.14 -18.50 22.07
CA LEU A 371 11.23 -18.29 20.95
C LEU A 371 10.57 -16.93 21.11
N ILE A 372 10.98 -15.98 20.26
CA ILE A 372 10.61 -14.58 20.26
C ILE A 372 9.64 -14.33 19.10
N PHE A 373 8.58 -13.56 19.30
CA PHE A 373 7.57 -13.28 18.29
C PHE A 373 6.85 -11.96 18.56
N PHE A 374 6.20 -11.41 17.53
CA PHE A 374 5.32 -10.25 17.72
C PHE A 374 4.12 -10.57 18.61
N ASP A 375 3.77 -9.64 19.49
CA ASP A 375 2.65 -9.73 20.42
C ASP A 375 1.33 -10.23 19.79
N PHE A 376 0.92 -9.73 18.62
CA PHE A 376 -0.37 -10.08 18.00
C PHE A 376 -0.42 -11.48 17.38
N ILE A 377 0.73 -12.14 17.21
CA ILE A 377 0.80 -13.49 16.66
C ILE A 377 0.96 -14.54 17.76
N ALA A 378 1.00 -14.14 19.03
CA ALA A 378 1.16 -15.01 20.20
C ALA A 378 0.19 -16.19 20.19
N LYS A 379 -1.09 -15.95 19.88
CA LYS A 379 -2.12 -16.99 19.83
C LYS A 379 -1.76 -18.10 18.85
N ASN A 380 -1.33 -17.75 17.64
CA ASN A 380 -0.99 -18.72 16.60
C ASN A 380 0.31 -19.46 16.96
N VAL A 381 1.30 -18.75 17.51
CA VAL A 381 2.56 -19.37 17.98
C VAL A 381 2.30 -20.41 19.06
N LEU A 382 1.51 -20.07 20.09
CA LEU A 382 1.13 -20.98 21.17
C LEU A 382 0.37 -22.20 20.63
N GLN A 383 -0.55 -21.98 19.69
CA GLN A 383 -1.26 -23.07 19.03
C GLN A 383 -0.31 -24.02 18.27
N SER A 384 0.67 -23.48 17.55
CA SER A 384 1.67 -24.27 16.82
C SER A 384 2.64 -25.04 17.73
N LEU A 385 2.98 -24.49 18.91
CA LEU A 385 3.80 -25.18 19.91
C LEU A 385 3.08 -26.37 20.58
N GLY A 386 1.75 -26.35 20.54
CA GLY A 386 0.87 -27.40 21.03
C GLY A 386 0.61 -27.36 22.55
N PRO A 387 0.06 -28.46 23.11
CA PRO A 387 -0.33 -28.50 24.51
C PRO A 387 0.84 -28.22 25.47
N GLY A 388 0.54 -27.46 26.53
CA GLY A 388 1.50 -27.07 27.57
C GLY A 388 2.01 -25.63 27.46
N TYR A 389 1.77 -24.94 26.34
CA TYR A 389 2.13 -23.53 26.16
C TYR A 389 0.90 -22.65 26.28
N THR A 390 0.91 -21.74 27.25
CA THR A 390 -0.20 -20.80 27.53
C THR A 390 0.27 -19.35 27.46
N ILE A 391 -0.69 -18.42 27.38
CA ILE A 391 -0.39 -16.99 27.33
C ILE A 391 0.33 -16.48 28.58
N ASP A 392 0.13 -17.13 29.74
CA ASP A 392 0.78 -16.76 31.00
C ASP A 392 2.31 -16.99 30.97
N MET A 393 2.79 -17.86 30.07
CA MET A 393 4.22 -18.09 29.84
C MET A 393 4.88 -17.01 28.99
N VAL A 394 4.08 -16.17 28.33
CA VAL A 394 4.55 -15.17 27.39
C VAL A 394 4.92 -13.89 28.14
N GLN A 395 6.15 -13.43 27.96
CA GLN A 395 6.67 -12.23 28.61
C GLN A 395 7.32 -11.30 27.58
N PRO A 396 7.46 -10.00 27.83
CA PRO A 396 8.25 -9.12 26.96
C PRO A 396 9.72 -9.56 26.93
N TYR A 397 10.34 -9.62 25.75
CA TYR A 397 11.71 -10.10 25.62
C TYR A 397 12.75 -9.09 26.09
N ILE A 398 12.60 -7.82 25.69
CA ILE A 398 13.42 -6.70 26.19
C ILE A 398 12.64 -5.94 27.26
N ASN A 399 11.53 -5.33 26.85
CA ASN A 399 10.54 -4.69 27.72
C ASN A 399 9.24 -4.48 26.92
N SER A 400 8.17 -4.02 27.57
CA SER A 400 6.85 -3.84 26.93
C SER A 400 6.75 -2.64 25.98
N THR A 401 7.79 -1.82 25.87
CA THR A 401 7.81 -0.61 25.02
C THR A 401 8.68 -0.75 23.78
N PHE A 402 9.66 -1.67 23.80
CA PHE A 402 10.54 -1.93 22.68
C PHE A 402 9.82 -2.74 21.60
N SER A 403 9.84 -2.24 20.38
CA SER A 403 9.01 -2.70 19.28
C SER A 403 9.75 -2.83 17.94
N SER A 404 9.09 -3.39 16.94
CA SER A 404 9.59 -3.48 15.55
C SER A 404 9.99 -2.14 14.94
N GLN A 405 9.44 -1.01 15.39
CA GLN A 405 9.79 0.33 14.93
C GLN A 405 11.14 0.81 15.48
N ASP A 406 11.63 0.20 16.56
CA ASP A 406 12.87 0.57 17.25
C ASP A 406 14.10 -0.18 16.71
N VAL A 407 13.92 -1.05 15.72
CA VAL A 407 14.96 -1.98 15.25
C VAL A 407 15.85 -1.40 14.16
N LEU A 408 15.28 -0.76 13.12
CA LEU A 408 16.03 -0.38 11.93
C LEU A 408 17.03 0.73 12.22
N LEU A 409 16.63 1.79 12.94
CA LEU A 409 17.50 2.93 13.20
C LEU A 409 18.82 2.56 13.91
N PRO A 410 18.84 1.80 15.02
CA PRO A 410 20.09 1.33 15.60
C PRO A 410 20.90 0.48 14.63
N TYR A 411 20.26 -0.44 13.91
CA TYR A 411 20.95 -1.33 12.99
C TYR A 411 21.67 -0.57 11.86
N VAL A 412 20.97 0.30 11.14
CA VAL A 412 21.55 1.03 10.00
C VAL A 412 22.62 2.02 10.43
N ARG A 413 22.51 2.56 11.66
CA ARG A 413 23.57 3.39 12.26
C ARG A 413 24.87 2.62 12.49
N ASP A 414 24.80 1.31 12.67
CA ASP A 414 25.99 0.50 12.88
C ASP A 414 26.57 -0.02 11.55
N VAL A 415 25.72 -0.39 10.58
CA VAL A 415 26.17 -1.12 9.38
C VAL A 415 26.28 -0.28 8.11
N TRP A 416 25.62 0.88 8.03
CA TRP A 416 25.51 1.69 6.81
C TRP A 416 26.11 3.11 6.97
N GLN A 417 27.23 3.20 7.69
CA GLN A 417 27.92 4.48 7.93
C GLN A 417 28.89 4.88 6.81
N ALA A 418 29.20 3.96 5.89
CA ALA A 418 30.04 4.27 4.75
C ALA A 418 29.41 5.36 3.89
N ASN A 419 30.12 6.47 3.68
CA ASN A 419 29.70 7.60 2.86
C ASN A 419 28.44 8.35 3.35
N VAL A 420 28.06 8.31 4.62
CA VAL A 420 26.91 9.08 5.12
C VAL A 420 27.04 10.57 4.82
N ASP A 421 28.22 11.16 5.04
CA ASP A 421 28.50 12.58 4.75
C ASP A 421 28.50 12.92 3.25
N ARG A 422 28.51 11.91 2.38
CA ARG A 422 28.56 12.05 0.91
C ARG A 422 27.56 11.13 0.23
N CYS A 423 26.45 10.83 0.90
CA CYS A 423 25.53 9.81 0.42
C CYS A 423 24.89 10.31 -0.89
N PRO A 424 25.02 9.57 -1.99
CA PRO A 424 24.50 10.01 -3.28
C PRO A 424 22.97 10.10 -3.22
N LEU A 425 22.44 11.21 -3.73
CA LEU A 425 21.01 11.44 -3.95
C LEU A 425 20.55 10.87 -5.29
#